data_AF-A0A3P6TJU4-F1
#
_entry.id   AF-A0A3P6TJU4-F1
#
_cell.length_a   1.000
_cell.length_b   1.000
_cell.length_c   1.000
_cell.angle_alpha   90.00
_cell.angle_beta   90.00
_cell.angle_gamma   90.00
#
_symmetry.space_group_name_H-M   'P 1'
#
loop_
_entity.id
_entity.type
_entity.pdbx_description
1 polymer ?
#
loop_
_entity_poly.entity_id
_entity_poly.type
_entity_poly.pdbx_seq_one_letter_code
_entity_poly.pdbx_strand_id
1 'polypeptide(L)'
;MEVSAPVLVQHINSLVWGTEAPREEIFARWCQDEGTCAGGKTPFQEFVDGLKLVSLDSTDELQAIIMSLIPQIMSNYGLLCFLYSILLTHGLEDVKNGMVGEADTLIDPTFGSASQCLLNLLITGRSSPHLFDGERILSGFGKFCGSMLSYFNSKQNFLHAYKQAMQGVTTQPKTGFLTLVEALRYCEVGWYLKNPSTPVWILGSETHFTVLASDNRDLVSVEEPLPAPSDPQSTSQRQPRANLRQAERQFGSLTENEDSGFLSYEQFEVLLGRLSLPVDQQSVEKAKGVIDSEGLGIILREPFLAYYYAEELQRENNPVSNFRLLHYNGLAASNSNGGIRYRYGEANLLDPVDDTNPSGSTPLDRCLKTKWPTIRVTWSNETTPSLN
;
A
#
# COMPACT_ATOMS: atom_id res chain seq x y z
N MET A 1 -8.56 25.49 24.11
CA MET A 1 -9.83 24.79 23.88
C MET A 1 -9.40 23.40 23.46
N GLU A 2 -9.60 22.42 24.34
CA GLU A 2 -9.13 21.04 24.16
C GLU A 2 -10.10 20.31 23.25
N VAL A 3 -9.59 19.75 22.17
CA VAL A 3 -10.33 18.81 21.32
C VAL A 3 -9.37 17.69 20.92
N SER A 4 -9.95 16.50 20.86
CA SER A 4 -9.32 15.17 20.94
C SER A 4 -8.61 14.80 19.65
N ALA A 5 -7.33 14.40 19.73
CA ALA A 5 -6.51 14.15 18.56
C ALA A 5 -6.63 12.78 17.84
N PRO A 6 -7.51 11.82 18.21
CA PRO A 6 -7.86 10.72 17.31
C PRO A 6 -8.39 11.23 15.97
N VAL A 7 -9.10 12.37 15.97
CA VAL A 7 -9.71 12.94 14.77
C VAL A 7 -8.64 13.50 13.81
N LEU A 8 -7.58 14.13 14.32
CA LEU A 8 -6.52 14.72 13.47
C LEU A 8 -5.67 13.68 12.75
N VAL A 9 -5.29 12.63 13.46
CA VAL A 9 -4.47 11.53 12.94
C VAL A 9 -5.26 10.76 11.88
N GLN A 10 -6.57 10.58 12.08
CA GLN A 10 -7.48 10.00 11.09
C GLN A 10 -7.50 10.85 9.80
N HIS A 11 -7.31 12.17 9.91
CA HIS A 11 -7.34 13.09 8.78
C HIS A 11 -6.02 13.18 8.01
N ILE A 12 -4.85 13.14 8.67
CA ILE A 12 -3.56 12.99 7.97
C ILE A 12 -3.49 11.61 7.32
N ASN A 13 -3.92 10.56 8.03
CA ASN A 13 -4.00 9.21 7.47
C ASN A 13 -5.00 9.13 6.31
N SER A 14 -6.14 9.82 6.36
CA SER A 14 -7.07 9.89 5.23
C SER A 14 -6.49 10.69 4.06
N LEU A 15 -5.91 11.87 4.31
CA LEU A 15 -5.39 12.76 3.27
C LEU A 15 -4.21 12.14 2.53
N VAL A 16 -3.24 11.59 3.27
CA VAL A 16 -1.99 11.05 2.73
C VAL A 16 -2.09 9.55 2.41
N TRP A 17 -2.75 8.75 3.25
CA TRP A 17 -2.73 7.27 3.19
C TRP A 17 -4.07 6.59 2.83
N GLY A 18 -5.20 7.28 2.98
CA GLY A 18 -6.54 6.70 2.84
C GLY A 18 -6.94 5.70 3.94
N THR A 19 -6.30 5.71 5.12
CA THR A 19 -6.56 4.74 6.21
C THR A 19 -7.20 5.40 7.45
N GLU A 20 -8.13 4.71 8.12
CA GLU A 20 -9.02 5.30 9.14
C GLU A 20 -8.60 5.11 10.62
N ALA A 21 -7.48 4.44 10.93
CA ALA A 21 -7.14 4.12 12.32
C ALA A 21 -6.01 5.00 12.90
N PRO A 22 -6.30 5.96 13.80
CA PRO A 22 -5.32 6.80 14.47
C PRO A 22 -4.69 6.17 15.73
N ARG A 23 -3.45 6.55 16.10
CA ARG A 23 -2.85 6.13 17.38
C ARG A 23 -2.15 7.19 18.28
N GLU A 24 -1.60 8.34 17.85
CA GLU A 24 -1.15 9.41 18.81
C GLU A 24 -1.10 10.86 18.24
N GLU A 25 -1.16 11.86 19.12
CA GLU A 25 -1.79 13.19 18.99
C GLU A 25 -0.88 14.42 18.64
N ILE A 26 -0.10 14.49 17.54
CA ILE A 26 0.84 15.64 17.36
C ILE A 26 1.17 16.03 15.89
N PHE A 27 1.19 17.34 15.55
CA PHE A 27 1.77 17.93 14.31
C PHE A 27 2.87 18.98 14.62
N ALA A 28 3.96 19.05 13.84
CA ALA A 28 5.10 19.95 14.06
C ALA A 28 5.27 21.00 12.95
N ARG A 29 5.32 22.29 13.33
CA ARG A 29 5.46 23.46 12.44
C ARG A 29 6.71 24.26 12.76
N TRP A 30 7.38 24.80 11.75
CA TRP A 30 8.44 25.81 11.93
C TRP A 30 7.87 27.22 11.76
N CYS A 31 8.28 28.17 12.62
CA CYS A 31 7.87 29.57 12.54
C CYS A 31 9.13 30.45 12.60
N GLN A 32 9.38 31.24 11.56
CA GLN A 32 10.32 32.36 11.66
C GLN A 32 9.66 33.47 12.49
N ASP A 33 10.12 33.66 13.72
CA ASP A 33 9.92 34.94 14.40
C ASP A 33 10.92 35.93 13.79
N GLU A 34 10.46 37.05 13.25
CA GLU A 34 11.32 38.20 12.89
C GLU A 34 11.86 38.83 14.18
N GLY A 35 12.81 38.16 14.81
CA GLY A 35 13.45 38.56 16.05
C GLY A 35 14.96 38.40 15.92
N THR A 36 15.67 39.51 16.15
CA THR A 36 17.14 39.65 16.11
C THR A 36 17.89 38.40 16.56
N CYS A 37 18.76 37.88 15.67
CA CYS A 37 19.71 36.80 15.95
C CYS A 37 20.45 37.04 17.27
N ALA A 38 20.16 36.23 18.28
CA ALA A 38 21.02 36.11 19.45
C ALA A 38 22.25 35.28 19.02
N GLY A 39 23.42 35.92 18.97
CA GLY A 39 24.63 35.33 18.40
C GLY A 39 25.03 33.98 19.02
N GLY A 40 25.42 33.03 18.16
CA GLY A 40 26.13 31.80 18.54
C GLY A 40 25.46 30.48 18.13
N LYS A 41 24.22 30.47 17.63
CA LYS A 41 23.52 29.24 17.22
C LYS A 41 23.79 28.87 15.76
N THR A 42 23.81 27.57 15.45
CA THR A 42 23.84 27.10 14.07
C THR A 42 22.45 27.23 13.44
N PRO A 43 22.34 27.34 12.10
CA PRO A 43 21.03 27.39 11.43
C PRO A 43 20.12 26.19 11.75
N PHE A 44 20.72 25.00 11.96
CA PHE A 44 19.98 23.81 12.38
C PHE A 44 19.47 23.93 13.83
N GLN A 45 20.26 24.50 14.74
CA GLN A 45 19.83 24.73 16.11
C GLN A 45 18.66 25.73 16.17
N GLU A 46 18.73 26.81 15.38
CA GLU A 46 17.63 27.78 15.25
C GLU A 46 16.36 27.14 14.66
N PHE A 47 16.51 26.24 13.68
CA PHE A 47 15.41 25.46 13.15
C PHE A 47 14.74 24.60 14.23
N VAL A 48 15.53 23.80 14.97
CA VAL A 48 15.03 22.91 16.02
C VAL A 48 14.35 23.71 17.14
N ASP A 49 14.98 24.79 17.60
CA ASP A 49 14.43 25.66 18.67
C ASP A 49 13.13 26.37 18.23
N GLY A 50 12.95 26.56 16.91
CA GLY A 50 11.77 27.18 16.30
C GLY A 50 10.63 26.22 15.97
N LEU A 51 10.77 24.92 16.26
CA LEU A 51 9.70 23.94 16.08
C LEU A 51 8.59 24.16 17.12
N LYS A 52 7.37 24.30 16.64
CA LYS A 52 6.15 24.50 17.42
C LYS A 52 5.17 23.38 17.09
N LEU A 53 4.60 22.76 18.10
CA LEU A 53 3.53 21.78 17.88
C LEU A 53 2.20 22.49 17.68
N VAL A 54 1.40 22.01 16.73
CA VAL A 54 0.05 22.53 16.47
C VAL A 54 -0.92 21.37 16.62
N SER A 55 -1.96 21.57 17.43
CA SER A 55 -3.11 20.66 17.50
C SER A 55 -4.21 21.21 16.59
N LEU A 56 -4.92 20.32 15.92
CA LEU A 56 -5.95 20.63 14.93
C LEU A 56 -7.13 19.68 15.10
N ASP A 57 -8.32 20.15 14.79
CA ASP A 57 -9.55 19.46 15.20
C ASP A 57 -10.32 18.89 14.00
N SER A 58 -9.91 19.21 12.77
CA SER A 58 -10.58 18.75 11.54
C SER A 58 -9.65 18.58 10.32
N THR A 59 -10.15 17.83 9.33
CA THR A 59 -9.55 17.66 7.99
C THR A 59 -9.38 18.99 7.29
N ASP A 60 -10.41 19.84 7.38
CA ASP A 60 -10.47 21.11 6.69
C ASP A 60 -9.44 22.09 7.28
N GLU A 61 -9.26 22.09 8.59
CA GLU A 61 -8.21 22.88 9.27
C GLU A 61 -6.82 22.41 8.89
N LEU A 62 -6.58 21.10 8.87
CA LEU A 62 -5.32 20.52 8.41
C LEU A 62 -5.04 20.91 6.96
N GLN A 63 -6.02 20.76 6.07
CA GLN A 63 -5.86 21.12 4.66
C GLN A 63 -5.58 22.61 4.52
N ALA A 64 -6.32 23.48 5.22
CA ALA A 64 -6.10 24.92 5.19
C ALA A 64 -4.70 25.29 5.69
N ILE A 65 -4.23 24.66 6.77
CA ILE A 65 -2.91 24.90 7.31
C ILE A 65 -1.83 24.38 6.38
N ILE A 66 -1.91 23.13 5.90
CA ILE A 66 -0.95 22.59 4.93
C ILE A 66 -0.84 23.52 3.73
N MET A 67 -1.97 23.97 3.18
CA MET A 67 -2.01 24.91 2.06
C MET A 67 -1.34 26.24 2.39
N SER A 68 -1.55 26.78 3.61
CA SER A 68 -0.87 27.99 4.07
C SER A 68 0.64 27.80 4.31
N LEU A 69 1.05 26.57 4.63
CA LEU A 69 2.43 26.20 4.94
C LEU A 69 3.22 25.77 3.70
N ILE A 70 2.63 25.66 2.51
CA ILE A 70 3.34 25.27 1.28
C ILE A 70 4.65 26.04 1.08
N PRO A 71 4.71 27.38 1.19
CA PRO A 71 5.96 28.11 1.04
C PRO A 71 7.04 27.70 2.06
N GLN A 72 6.62 27.35 3.27
CA GLN A 72 7.51 26.91 4.36
C GLN A 72 7.96 25.45 4.16
N ILE A 73 7.08 24.57 3.68
CA ILE A 73 7.42 23.20 3.30
C ILE A 73 8.43 23.19 2.14
N MET A 74 8.31 24.13 1.21
CA MET A 74 9.26 24.31 0.09
C MET A 74 10.55 25.04 0.48
N SER A 75 10.66 25.52 1.72
CA SER A 75 11.84 26.21 2.23
C SER A 75 12.89 25.23 2.78
N ASN A 76 14.07 25.76 3.14
CA ASN A 76 15.10 24.97 3.81
C ASN A 76 14.53 24.33 5.08
N TYR A 77 14.80 23.03 5.28
CA TYR A 77 14.27 22.21 6.38
C TYR A 77 12.76 21.92 6.36
N GLY A 78 11.99 22.41 5.38
CA GLY A 78 10.55 22.16 5.28
C GLY A 78 10.19 20.66 5.18
N LEU A 79 11.02 19.88 4.46
CA LEU A 79 10.89 18.41 4.43
C LEU A 79 11.12 17.76 5.80
N LEU A 80 12.01 18.31 6.64
CA LEU A 80 12.22 17.80 8.00
C LEU A 80 11.02 18.09 8.90
N CYS A 81 10.38 19.27 8.78
CA CYS A 81 9.12 19.54 9.47
C CYS A 81 8.02 18.55 9.10
N PHE A 82 7.91 18.26 7.81
CA PHE A 82 6.94 17.29 7.31
C PHE A 82 7.21 15.88 7.86
N LEU A 83 8.49 15.46 7.83
CA LEU A 83 8.91 14.18 8.40
C LEU A 83 8.62 14.10 9.91
N TYR A 84 9.00 15.11 10.69
CA TYR A 84 8.71 15.14 12.12
C TYR A 84 7.22 15.09 12.42
N SER A 85 6.41 15.80 11.63
CA SER A 85 4.95 15.72 11.75
C SER A 85 4.46 14.29 11.57
N ILE A 86 4.91 13.59 10.53
CA ILE A 86 4.50 12.20 10.27
C ILE A 86 4.96 11.26 11.39
N LEU A 87 6.21 11.37 11.83
CA LEU A 87 6.75 10.52 12.89
C LEU A 87 6.02 10.72 14.22
N LEU A 88 5.68 11.97 14.55
CA LEU A 88 4.95 12.30 15.78
C LEU A 88 3.48 11.90 15.70
N THR A 89 2.83 12.10 14.55
CA THR A 89 1.44 11.65 14.29
C THR A 89 1.31 10.12 14.29
N HIS A 90 2.33 9.39 13.82
CA HIS A 90 2.33 7.92 13.85
C HIS A 90 2.68 7.37 15.24
N GLY A 91 3.47 8.09 16.03
CA GLY A 91 3.98 7.63 17.32
C GLY A 91 5.35 6.95 17.17
N LEU A 92 6.35 7.41 17.93
CA LEU A 92 7.74 6.96 17.82
C LEU A 92 7.93 5.49 18.25
N GLU A 93 7.18 5.03 19.24
CA GLU A 93 7.24 3.62 19.67
C GLU A 93 6.67 2.69 18.60
N ASP A 94 5.59 3.08 17.93
CA ASP A 94 5.04 2.32 16.81
C ASP A 94 5.99 2.30 15.60
N VAL A 95 6.72 3.40 15.35
CA VAL A 95 7.78 3.41 14.33
C VAL A 95 8.87 2.40 14.68
N LYS A 96 9.39 2.42 15.93
CA LYS A 96 10.41 1.48 16.40
C LYS A 96 9.93 0.02 16.33
N ASN A 97 8.70 -0.25 16.75
CA ASN A 97 8.11 -1.58 16.68
C ASN A 97 7.99 -2.07 15.23
N GLY A 98 7.68 -1.18 14.29
CA GLY A 98 7.63 -1.48 12.86
C GLY A 98 8.99 -1.74 12.23
N MET A 99 10.08 -1.22 12.82
CA MET A 99 11.46 -1.44 12.35
C MET A 99 12.08 -2.75 12.87
N VAL A 100 11.36 -3.54 13.67
CA VAL A 100 11.90 -4.78 14.22
C VAL A 100 12.24 -5.76 13.09
N GLY A 101 13.53 -6.08 12.94
CA GLY A 101 14.04 -7.03 11.95
C GLY A 101 14.76 -6.40 10.76
N GLU A 102 14.67 -5.08 10.54
CA GLU A 102 15.41 -4.37 9.48
C GLU A 102 15.72 -2.90 9.85
N ALA A 103 17.00 -2.52 9.64
CA ALA A 103 17.61 -1.19 9.77
C ALA A 103 17.62 -0.54 11.18
N ASP A 104 18.80 -0.07 11.62
CA ASP A 104 18.97 0.71 12.86
C ASP A 104 18.54 2.18 12.70
N THR A 105 18.31 2.64 11.47
CA THR A 105 18.02 4.05 11.15
C THR A 105 16.92 4.18 10.09
N LEU A 106 16.09 5.23 10.19
CA LEU A 106 15.05 5.56 9.20
C LEU A 106 15.62 6.23 7.94
N ILE A 107 16.76 6.91 8.11
CA ILE A 107 17.50 7.57 7.05
C ILE A 107 18.94 7.13 7.20
N ASP A 108 19.52 6.58 6.14
CA ASP A 108 20.90 6.16 6.14
C ASP A 108 21.82 7.37 6.42
N PRO A 109 22.68 7.31 7.44
CA PRO A 109 23.51 8.45 7.84
C PRO A 109 24.64 8.76 6.84
N THR A 110 24.96 7.83 5.95
CA THR A 110 26.06 7.96 4.97
C THR A 110 25.54 8.47 3.63
N PHE A 111 24.43 7.91 3.15
CA PHE A 111 23.88 8.15 1.82
C PHE A 111 22.59 8.97 1.84
N GLY A 112 21.96 9.16 3.00
CA GLY A 112 20.72 9.93 3.14
C GLY A 112 19.49 9.25 2.56
N SER A 113 19.56 7.94 2.25
CA SER A 113 18.43 7.17 1.70
C SER A 113 17.41 6.82 2.77
N ALA A 114 16.13 6.89 2.42
CA ALA A 114 15.05 6.47 3.30
C ALA A 114 15.02 4.93 3.42
N SER A 115 14.79 4.41 4.63
CA SER A 115 14.57 2.97 4.84
C SER A 115 13.21 2.53 4.30
N GLN A 116 13.05 1.22 4.06
CA GLN A 116 11.77 0.66 3.63
C GLN A 116 10.65 0.91 4.65
N CYS A 117 10.98 0.90 5.95
CA CYS A 117 10.06 1.27 7.03
C CYS A 117 9.54 2.69 6.89
N LEU A 118 10.44 3.65 6.60
CA LEU A 118 10.04 5.04 6.36
C LEU A 118 9.20 5.16 5.08
N LEU A 119 9.56 4.47 4.00
CA LEU A 119 8.76 4.47 2.76
C LEU A 119 7.36 3.89 2.98
N ASN A 120 7.24 2.76 3.67
CA ASN A 120 5.95 2.15 3.94
C ASN A 120 5.11 3.03 4.88
N LEU A 121 5.74 3.70 5.85
CA LEU A 121 5.06 4.72 6.65
C LEU A 121 4.54 5.84 5.74
N LEU A 122 5.39 6.28 4.81
CA LEU A 122 5.09 7.27 3.76
C LEU A 122 4.28 6.73 2.57
N ILE A 123 3.65 5.55 2.64
CA ILE A 123 2.78 5.05 1.57
C ILE A 123 1.49 4.48 2.14
N THR A 124 1.59 3.82 3.29
CA THR A 124 0.51 3.04 3.90
C THR A 124 0.07 3.59 5.25
N GLY A 125 0.81 4.54 5.82
CA GLY A 125 0.60 5.02 7.18
C GLY A 125 1.04 4.02 8.25
N ARG A 126 1.84 2.99 7.89
CA ARG A 126 2.41 2.01 8.81
C ARG A 126 3.89 1.79 8.56
N SER A 127 4.67 1.83 9.63
CA SER A 127 6.09 1.42 9.60
C SER A 127 6.19 -0.11 9.53
N SER A 128 6.81 -0.63 8.47
CA SER A 128 7.14 -2.05 8.29
C SER A 128 8.19 -2.20 7.20
N PRO A 129 9.13 -3.15 7.27
CA PRO A 129 10.07 -3.42 6.17
C PRO A 129 9.43 -4.19 5.02
N HIS A 130 8.23 -4.74 5.23
CA HIS A 130 7.66 -5.74 4.34
C HIS A 130 6.87 -5.14 3.18
N LEU A 131 7.09 -5.66 1.98
CA LEU A 131 6.42 -5.23 0.75
C LEU A 131 5.26 -6.15 0.35
N PHE A 132 5.13 -7.33 0.96
CA PHE A 132 4.06 -8.29 0.68
C PHE A 132 2.74 -7.90 1.38
N ASP A 133 1.63 -8.51 0.97
CA ASP A 133 0.33 -8.26 1.61
C ASP A 133 0.10 -9.19 2.82
N GLY A 134 -0.64 -8.69 3.80
CA GLY A 134 -1.16 -9.48 4.93
C GLY A 134 -0.07 -10.03 5.85
N GLU A 135 -0.36 -11.12 6.54
CA GLU A 135 0.60 -11.81 7.40
C GLU A 135 1.25 -12.95 6.62
N ARG A 136 2.58 -13.05 6.65
CA ARG A 136 3.29 -14.23 6.16
C ARG A 136 3.81 -15.05 7.32
N ILE A 137 3.37 -16.30 7.42
CA ILE A 137 4.01 -17.27 8.31
C ILE A 137 5.09 -17.97 7.48
N LEU A 138 6.37 -17.80 7.84
CA LEU A 138 7.46 -18.54 7.18
C LEU A 138 7.19 -20.06 7.26
N SER A 139 7.03 -20.70 6.11
CA SER A 139 6.89 -22.15 6.02
C SER A 139 8.09 -22.84 6.69
N GLY A 140 7.81 -23.71 7.65
CA GLY A 140 8.82 -24.40 8.46
C GLY A 140 9.06 -23.82 9.86
N PHE A 141 8.64 -22.59 10.16
CA PHE A 141 8.78 -22.01 11.51
C PHE A 141 7.93 -22.74 12.56
N GLY A 142 6.78 -23.29 12.17
CA GLY A 142 5.95 -24.14 13.04
C GLY A 142 6.69 -25.37 13.60
N LYS A 143 7.70 -25.88 12.86
CA LYS A 143 8.55 -26.99 13.30
C LYS A 143 9.71 -26.53 14.20
N PHE A 144 10.25 -25.33 13.98
CA PHE A 144 11.32 -24.72 14.81
C PHE A 144 10.81 -24.10 16.11
N CYS A 145 9.54 -23.69 16.16
CA CYS A 145 8.91 -23.09 17.34
C CYS A 145 8.93 -24.04 18.56
N GLY A 146 8.90 -25.36 18.33
CA GLY A 146 8.96 -26.36 19.40
C GLY A 146 10.20 -26.26 20.30
N SER A 147 11.36 -25.82 19.77
CA SER A 147 12.59 -25.66 20.56
C SER A 147 12.78 -24.24 21.12
N MET A 148 12.31 -23.20 20.42
CA MET A 148 12.46 -21.79 20.80
C MET A 148 11.42 -21.33 21.85
N LEU A 149 10.27 -22.01 21.95
CA LEU A 149 9.25 -21.74 22.98
C LEU A 149 9.73 -21.98 24.41
N SER A 150 10.85 -22.69 24.61
CA SER A 150 11.45 -22.87 25.94
C SER A 150 12.03 -21.60 26.54
N TYR A 151 12.32 -20.58 25.72
CA TYR A 151 12.94 -19.32 26.14
C TYR A 151 11.92 -18.20 26.46
N PHE A 152 10.67 -18.35 26.05
CA PHE A 152 9.63 -17.35 26.29
C PHE A 152 8.69 -17.83 27.39
N ASN A 153 8.56 -17.03 28.46
CA ASN A 153 7.68 -17.33 29.60
C ASN A 153 6.19 -17.49 29.22
N SER A 154 5.79 -17.13 27.99
CA SER A 154 4.47 -17.39 27.44
C SER A 154 4.51 -17.56 25.92
N LYS A 155 3.96 -18.68 25.43
CA LYS A 155 3.75 -18.99 24.00
C LYS A 155 2.94 -17.90 23.27
N GLN A 156 2.04 -17.21 23.97
CA GLN A 156 1.21 -16.14 23.39
C GLN A 156 2.01 -14.87 23.10
N ASN A 157 2.96 -14.50 23.97
CA ASN A 157 3.77 -13.29 23.77
C ASN A 157 4.75 -13.44 22.61
N PHE A 158 5.34 -14.63 22.44
CA PHE A 158 6.19 -14.93 21.28
C PHE A 158 5.39 -14.89 19.97
N LEU A 159 4.22 -15.55 19.94
CA LEU A 159 3.38 -15.56 18.73
C LEU A 159 2.86 -14.16 18.37
N HIS A 160 2.52 -13.33 19.36
CA HIS A 160 2.09 -11.95 19.13
C HIS A 160 3.24 -11.11 18.55
N ALA A 161 4.43 -11.15 19.16
CA ALA A 161 5.60 -10.42 18.67
C ALA A 161 6.05 -10.90 17.28
N TYR A 162 6.03 -12.21 17.03
CA TYR A 162 6.38 -12.78 15.73
C TYR A 162 5.36 -12.41 14.64
N LYS A 163 4.06 -12.48 14.94
CA LYS A 163 3.01 -12.04 14.00
C LYS A 163 3.14 -10.56 13.66
N GLN A 164 3.42 -9.73 14.66
CA GLN A 164 3.67 -8.31 14.47
C GLN A 164 4.91 -8.06 13.59
N ALA A 165 5.99 -8.84 13.79
CA ALA A 165 7.20 -8.75 12.98
C ALA A 165 7.04 -9.27 11.53
N MET A 166 5.98 -10.00 11.22
CA MET A 166 5.72 -10.58 9.89
C MET A 166 4.48 -9.99 9.21
N GLN A 167 4.05 -8.81 9.65
CA GLN A 167 2.92 -8.11 9.09
C GLN A 167 3.36 -7.21 7.92
N GLY A 168 2.88 -7.56 6.73
CA GLY A 168 3.02 -6.78 5.51
C GLY A 168 1.96 -5.69 5.37
N VAL A 169 1.73 -5.25 4.14
CA VAL A 169 0.72 -4.25 3.80
C VAL A 169 -0.66 -4.86 4.00
N THR A 170 -1.49 -4.21 4.83
CA THR A 170 -2.81 -4.76 5.23
C THR A 170 -3.99 -4.10 4.54
N THR A 171 -3.77 -2.91 3.97
CA THR A 171 -4.79 -2.05 3.37
C THR A 171 -4.26 -1.44 2.09
N GLN A 172 -5.15 -1.22 1.12
CA GLN A 172 -4.81 -0.60 -0.15
C GLN A 172 -4.45 0.89 0.05
N PRO A 173 -3.22 1.33 -0.28
CA PRO A 173 -2.85 2.73 -0.19
C PRO A 173 -3.38 3.55 -1.36
N LYS A 174 -3.38 4.87 -1.22
CA LYS A 174 -3.67 5.80 -2.34
C LYS A 174 -2.62 5.79 -3.43
N THR A 175 -1.35 5.68 -3.03
CA THR A 175 -0.18 5.66 -3.92
C THR A 175 0.45 4.28 -3.83
N GLY A 176 0.81 3.71 -4.98
CA GLY A 176 1.44 2.41 -5.05
C GLY A 176 2.96 2.50 -4.93
N PHE A 177 3.59 1.33 -4.86
CA PHE A 177 5.04 1.19 -4.90
C PHE A 177 5.42 0.05 -5.83
N LEU A 178 6.37 0.31 -6.72
CA LEU A 178 7.07 -0.70 -7.50
C LEU A 178 8.56 -0.48 -7.31
N THR A 179 9.37 -1.52 -7.42
CA THR A 179 10.81 -1.37 -7.25
C THR A 179 11.59 -2.27 -8.19
N LEU A 180 12.73 -1.77 -8.65
CA LEU A 180 13.67 -2.53 -9.45
C LEU A 180 14.17 -3.78 -8.71
N VAL A 181 14.27 -3.72 -7.37
CA VAL A 181 14.80 -4.85 -6.59
C VAL A 181 13.87 -6.08 -6.63
N GLU A 182 12.58 -5.89 -6.91
CA GLU A 182 11.65 -6.99 -7.19
C GLU A 182 11.99 -7.67 -8.53
N ALA A 183 12.27 -6.88 -9.57
CA ALA A 183 12.68 -7.41 -10.87
C ALA A 183 14.06 -8.13 -10.81
N LEU A 184 14.84 -7.83 -9.78
CA LEU A 184 16.09 -8.51 -9.44
C LEU A 184 15.89 -9.71 -8.50
N ARG A 185 14.64 -10.02 -8.12
CA ARG A 185 14.24 -11.14 -7.26
C ARG A 185 14.74 -11.06 -5.80
N TYR A 186 15.05 -9.86 -5.32
CA TYR A 186 15.42 -9.65 -3.90
C TYR A 186 14.21 -9.56 -2.97
N CYS A 187 13.06 -9.10 -3.49
CA CYS A 187 11.82 -9.03 -2.74
C CYS A 187 10.63 -9.37 -3.64
N GLU A 188 9.45 -9.47 -3.03
CA GLU A 188 8.17 -9.61 -3.71
C GLU A 188 7.27 -8.47 -3.26
N VAL A 189 6.79 -7.67 -4.21
CA VAL A 189 5.86 -6.58 -3.91
C VAL A 189 4.43 -7.13 -3.99
N GLY A 190 3.69 -6.93 -2.90
CA GLY A 190 2.31 -7.36 -2.74
C GLY A 190 1.34 -6.66 -3.68
N TRP A 191 0.15 -7.24 -3.79
CA TRP A 191 -0.92 -6.75 -4.63
C TRP A 191 -1.35 -5.34 -4.23
N TYR A 192 -1.36 -4.98 -2.94
CA TYR A 192 -1.80 -3.66 -2.50
C TYR A 192 -0.91 -2.53 -3.02
N LEU A 193 0.40 -2.71 -2.95
CA LEU A 193 1.35 -1.72 -3.46
C LEU A 193 1.35 -1.67 -4.99
N LYS A 194 1.07 -2.80 -5.67
CA LYS A 194 0.90 -2.84 -7.12
C LYS A 194 -0.43 -2.26 -7.58
N ASN A 195 -1.48 -2.36 -6.76
CA ASN A 195 -2.84 -1.92 -7.08
C ASN A 195 -3.31 -0.91 -6.02
N PRO A 196 -2.75 0.30 -6.00
CA PRO A 196 -3.24 1.39 -5.17
C PRO A 196 -4.65 1.86 -5.59
N SER A 197 -5.33 2.64 -4.76
CA SER A 197 -6.66 3.19 -5.10
C SER A 197 -6.61 4.34 -6.13
N THR A 198 -5.43 4.85 -6.44
CA THR A 198 -5.21 5.79 -7.56
C THR A 198 -4.07 5.30 -8.45
N PRO A 199 -4.12 5.50 -9.78
CA PRO A 199 -3.08 5.05 -10.72
C PRO A 199 -1.81 5.92 -10.64
N VAL A 200 -1.20 5.97 -9.46
CA VAL A 200 0.05 6.66 -9.14
C VAL A 200 0.93 5.69 -8.36
N TRP A 201 2.16 5.53 -8.80
CA TRP A 201 3.15 4.64 -8.18
C TRP A 201 4.46 5.38 -7.96
N ILE A 202 5.06 5.16 -6.80
CA ILE A 202 6.47 5.46 -6.57
C ILE A 202 7.27 4.29 -7.13
N LEU A 203 8.30 4.58 -7.94
CA LEU A 203 9.23 3.59 -8.45
C LEU A 203 10.57 3.74 -7.72
N GLY A 204 10.99 2.71 -7.01
CA GLY A 204 12.29 2.66 -6.34
C GLY A 204 13.39 2.04 -7.22
N SER A 205 14.54 2.72 -7.28
CA SER A 205 15.82 2.13 -7.69
C SER A 205 16.69 1.83 -6.47
N GLU A 206 17.95 1.49 -6.68
CA GLU A 206 18.93 1.34 -5.60
C GLU A 206 19.27 2.67 -4.91
N THR A 207 19.15 3.80 -5.62
CA THR A 207 19.67 5.11 -5.16
C THR A 207 18.67 6.25 -5.27
N HIS A 208 17.54 6.06 -5.95
CA HIS A 208 16.62 7.15 -6.27
C HIS A 208 15.16 6.68 -6.36
N PHE A 209 14.24 7.62 -6.15
CA PHE A 209 12.80 7.39 -6.29
C PHE A 209 12.23 8.27 -7.41
N THR A 210 11.39 7.68 -8.24
CA THR A 210 10.67 8.39 -9.30
C THR A 210 9.18 8.16 -9.17
N VAL A 211 8.36 8.94 -9.86
CA VAL A 211 6.90 8.81 -9.84
C VAL A 211 6.42 8.40 -11.23
N LEU A 212 5.55 7.41 -11.27
CA LEU A 212 4.79 6.99 -12.44
C LEU A 212 3.31 7.26 -12.18
N ALA A 213 2.59 7.80 -13.15
CA ALA A 213 1.16 7.97 -13.07
C ALA A 213 0.46 7.69 -14.40
N SER A 214 -0.82 7.39 -14.35
CA SER A 214 -1.72 7.33 -15.50
C SER A 214 -3.00 8.07 -15.18
N ASP A 215 -3.69 8.54 -16.21
CA ASP A 215 -5.06 9.04 -16.08
C ASP A 215 -6.11 7.92 -16.20
N ASN A 216 -5.69 6.72 -16.62
CA ASN A 216 -6.57 5.58 -16.75
C ASN A 216 -6.80 4.90 -15.39
N ARG A 217 -8.03 5.01 -14.88
CA ARG A 217 -8.46 4.43 -13.60
C ARG A 217 -8.61 2.91 -13.65
N ASP A 218 -8.76 2.31 -14.83
CA ASP A 218 -8.94 0.87 -15.01
C ASP A 218 -7.64 0.07 -14.83
N LEU A 219 -6.50 0.76 -14.61
CA LEU A 219 -5.20 0.14 -14.30
C LEU A 219 -5.06 -0.32 -12.85
N VAL A 220 -6.03 0.03 -12.02
CA VAL A 220 -6.10 -0.34 -10.60
C VAL A 220 -7.49 -0.85 -10.24
N SER A 221 -7.54 -1.80 -9.31
CA SER A 221 -8.79 -2.32 -8.76
C SER A 221 -8.97 -1.76 -7.37
N VAL A 222 -9.97 -0.90 -7.14
CA VAL A 222 -10.22 -0.32 -5.82
C VAL A 222 -10.85 -1.38 -4.91
N GLU A 223 -10.29 -1.52 -3.72
CA GLU A 223 -10.90 -2.32 -2.66
C GLU A 223 -11.81 -1.43 -1.82
N GLU A 224 -13.11 -1.67 -1.89
CA GLU A 224 -14.06 -1.03 -0.98
C GLU A 224 -14.06 -1.77 0.36
N PRO A 225 -14.04 -1.04 1.50
CA PRO A 225 -14.17 -1.66 2.81
C PRO A 225 -15.48 -2.43 2.91
N LEU A 226 -15.40 -3.71 3.25
CA LEU A 226 -16.59 -4.48 3.57
C LEU A 226 -17.23 -3.91 4.83
N PRO A 227 -18.56 -3.71 4.86
CA PRO A 227 -19.22 -3.23 6.05
C PRO A 227 -18.93 -4.20 7.20
N ALA A 228 -18.63 -3.64 8.38
CA ALA A 228 -18.64 -4.44 9.60
C ALA A 228 -20.01 -5.13 9.70
N PRO A 229 -20.09 -6.37 10.21
CA PRO A 229 -21.38 -7.03 10.44
C PRO A 229 -22.21 -6.11 11.33
N SER A 230 -23.21 -5.43 10.75
CA SER A 230 -23.92 -4.33 11.40
C SER A 230 -25.42 -4.61 11.49
N ASP A 231 -25.97 -4.08 12.57
CA ASP A 231 -27.34 -4.23 13.07
C ASP A 231 -28.41 -4.36 11.98
N PRO A 232 -29.38 -5.28 12.16
CA PRO A 232 -30.45 -5.58 11.20
C PRO A 232 -31.46 -4.44 10.93
N GLN A 233 -31.16 -3.20 11.32
CA GLN A 233 -32.06 -2.04 11.18
C GLN A 233 -31.61 -0.96 10.18
N SER A 234 -30.41 -1.03 9.59
CA SER A 234 -29.98 -0.06 8.56
C SER A 234 -30.56 -0.39 7.17
N THR A 235 -31.85 -0.14 7.01
CA THR A 235 -32.52 -0.19 5.71
C THR A 235 -32.24 1.10 4.95
N SER A 236 -31.47 1.04 3.84
CA SER A 236 -31.59 1.89 2.61
C SER A 236 -30.27 2.18 1.84
N GLN A 237 -29.10 1.65 2.20
CA GLN A 237 -27.90 1.75 1.34
C GLN A 237 -27.57 0.38 0.74
N ARG A 238 -27.33 0.31 -0.58
CA ARG A 238 -26.79 -0.91 -1.23
C ARG A 238 -25.49 -1.25 -0.52
N GLN A 239 -25.47 -2.37 0.20
CA GLN A 239 -24.24 -2.86 0.81
C GLN A 239 -23.25 -3.17 -0.31
N PRO A 240 -22.01 -2.63 -0.26
CA PRO A 240 -21.00 -2.95 -1.26
C PRO A 240 -20.63 -4.42 -1.11
N ARG A 241 -20.75 -5.18 -2.20
CA ARG A 241 -20.31 -6.58 -2.24
C ARG A 241 -18.79 -6.63 -2.31
N ALA A 242 -18.20 -7.69 -1.77
CA ALA A 242 -16.77 -7.93 -1.93
C ALA A 242 -16.39 -8.02 -3.42
N ASN A 243 -15.23 -7.50 -3.81
CA ASN A 243 -14.67 -7.69 -5.15
C ASN A 243 -14.00 -9.08 -5.30
N LEU A 244 -13.63 -9.44 -6.53
CA LEU A 244 -13.00 -10.72 -6.89
C LEU A 244 -11.78 -11.02 -6.02
N ARG A 245 -10.91 -10.03 -5.78
CA ARG A 245 -9.71 -10.21 -4.97
C ARG A 245 -10.01 -10.49 -3.50
N GLN A 246 -11.02 -9.82 -2.93
CA GLN A 246 -11.53 -10.12 -1.59
C GLN A 246 -12.14 -11.52 -1.54
N ALA A 247 -12.88 -11.91 -2.58
CA ALA A 247 -13.47 -13.25 -2.68
C ALA A 247 -12.40 -14.35 -2.69
N GLU A 248 -11.35 -14.22 -3.49
CA GLU A 248 -10.21 -15.14 -3.51
C GLU A 248 -9.55 -15.30 -2.14
N ARG A 249 -9.28 -14.18 -1.46
CA ARG A 249 -8.62 -14.19 -0.14
C ARG A 249 -9.51 -14.80 0.93
N GLN A 250 -10.79 -14.45 0.97
CA GLN A 250 -11.72 -15.03 1.95
C GLN A 250 -11.92 -16.52 1.70
N PHE A 251 -12.01 -16.94 0.42
CA PHE A 251 -12.06 -18.34 0.06
C PHE A 251 -10.82 -19.08 0.58
N GLY A 252 -9.61 -18.59 0.28
CA GLY A 252 -8.37 -19.17 0.76
C GLY A 252 -8.22 -19.15 2.28
N SER A 253 -8.78 -18.15 2.97
CA SER A 253 -8.76 -18.09 4.43
C SER A 253 -9.61 -19.16 5.13
N LEU A 254 -10.58 -19.73 4.40
CA LEU A 254 -11.49 -20.76 4.91
C LEU A 254 -11.03 -22.18 4.54
N THR A 255 -10.05 -22.34 3.65
CA THR A 255 -9.43 -23.63 3.38
C THR A 255 -8.43 -23.95 4.48
N GLU A 256 -8.79 -24.87 5.39
CA GLU A 256 -8.01 -25.20 6.60
C GLU A 256 -6.61 -25.76 6.31
N ASN A 257 -6.39 -26.32 5.11
CA ASN A 257 -5.09 -26.73 4.60
C ASN A 257 -4.95 -26.17 3.17
N GLU A 258 -3.84 -25.50 2.85
CA GLU A 258 -3.57 -24.98 1.49
C GLU A 258 -3.70 -26.08 0.41
N ASP A 259 -3.56 -27.36 0.80
CA ASP A 259 -3.64 -28.52 -0.08
C ASP A 259 -5.07 -28.99 -0.42
N SER A 260 -6.12 -28.63 0.35
CA SER A 260 -7.47 -29.11 0.03
C SER A 260 -8.09 -28.35 -1.14
N GLY A 261 -7.89 -27.03 -1.22
CA GLY A 261 -8.36 -26.20 -2.34
C GLY A 261 -9.89 -26.11 -2.52
N PHE A 262 -10.68 -26.63 -1.57
CA PHE A 262 -12.15 -26.65 -1.60
C PHE A 262 -12.78 -26.29 -0.24
N LEU A 263 -14.04 -25.87 -0.28
CA LEU A 263 -14.87 -25.59 0.91
C LEU A 263 -16.01 -26.60 1.07
N SER A 264 -16.37 -26.93 2.31
CA SER A 264 -17.64 -27.61 2.61
C SER A 264 -18.84 -26.67 2.41
N TYR A 265 -20.06 -27.20 2.39
CA TYR A 265 -21.27 -26.36 2.35
C TYR A 265 -21.42 -25.42 3.55
N GLU A 266 -20.98 -25.84 4.73
CA GLU A 266 -20.99 -24.98 5.92
C GLU A 266 -20.01 -23.80 5.75
N GLN A 267 -18.79 -24.08 5.27
CA GLN A 267 -17.80 -23.06 4.98
C GLN A 267 -18.22 -22.13 3.84
N PHE A 268 -18.93 -22.67 2.83
CA PHE A 268 -19.48 -21.88 1.73
C PHE A 268 -20.52 -20.87 2.22
N GLU A 269 -21.44 -21.24 3.11
CA GLU A 269 -22.42 -20.30 3.67
C GLU A 269 -21.75 -19.21 4.50
N VAL A 270 -20.71 -19.56 5.27
CA VAL A 270 -19.86 -18.58 5.98
C VAL A 270 -19.18 -17.63 4.98
N LEU A 271 -18.66 -18.15 3.87
CA LEU A 271 -18.01 -17.34 2.83
C LEU A 271 -18.99 -16.32 2.23
N LEU A 272 -20.21 -16.74 1.88
CA LEU A 272 -21.22 -15.83 1.31
C LEU A 272 -21.53 -14.67 2.24
N GLY A 273 -21.66 -14.93 3.55
CA GLY A 273 -21.85 -13.89 4.56
C GLY A 273 -20.67 -12.92 4.63
N ARG A 274 -19.43 -13.41 4.60
CA ARG A 274 -18.22 -12.55 4.61
C ARG A 274 -18.11 -11.67 3.38
N LEU A 275 -18.63 -12.12 2.24
CA LEU A 275 -18.54 -11.41 0.97
C LEU A 275 -19.74 -10.49 0.70
N SER A 276 -20.70 -10.41 1.63
CA SER A 276 -21.97 -9.71 1.44
C SER A 276 -22.72 -10.21 0.20
N LEU A 277 -22.70 -11.52 -0.04
CA LEU A 277 -23.44 -12.21 -1.10
C LEU A 277 -24.79 -12.74 -0.56
N PRO A 278 -25.77 -13.06 -1.43
CA PRO A 278 -27.05 -13.60 -0.98
C PRO A 278 -26.90 -14.90 -0.17
N VAL A 279 -27.45 -14.91 1.06
CA VAL A 279 -27.41 -16.04 2.01
C VAL A 279 -28.78 -16.69 2.25
N ASP A 280 -29.81 -16.28 1.51
CA ASP A 280 -31.13 -16.89 1.62
C ASP A 280 -31.13 -18.32 1.05
N GLN A 281 -31.96 -19.20 1.63
CA GLN A 281 -31.98 -20.63 1.32
C GLN A 281 -32.17 -20.90 -0.18
N GLN A 282 -33.04 -20.14 -0.86
CA GLN A 282 -33.33 -20.34 -2.28
C GLN A 282 -32.11 -20.00 -3.16
N SER A 283 -31.46 -18.87 -2.89
CA SER A 283 -30.25 -18.46 -3.62
C SER A 283 -29.09 -19.42 -3.37
N VAL A 284 -28.90 -19.87 -2.13
CA VAL A 284 -27.83 -20.80 -1.75
C VAL A 284 -28.03 -22.17 -2.40
N GLU A 285 -29.24 -22.74 -2.37
CA GLU A 285 -29.55 -24.03 -3.02
C GLU A 285 -29.35 -23.95 -4.54
N LYS A 286 -29.79 -22.85 -5.17
CA LYS A 286 -29.56 -22.62 -6.60
C LYS A 286 -28.07 -22.52 -6.91
N ALA A 287 -27.30 -21.79 -6.12
CA ALA A 287 -25.86 -21.66 -6.31
C ALA A 287 -25.16 -23.02 -6.14
N LYS A 288 -25.49 -23.80 -5.11
CA LYS A 288 -24.96 -25.16 -4.90
C LYS A 288 -25.24 -26.05 -6.11
N GLY A 289 -26.46 -26.04 -6.65
CA GLY A 289 -26.83 -26.85 -7.81
C GLY A 289 -26.09 -26.48 -9.11
N VAL A 290 -25.59 -25.25 -9.24
CA VAL A 290 -24.79 -24.83 -10.41
C VAL A 290 -23.29 -25.04 -10.18
N ILE A 291 -22.80 -24.66 -9.00
CA ILE A 291 -21.38 -24.69 -8.65
C ILE A 291 -20.89 -26.13 -8.41
N ASP A 292 -21.71 -26.97 -7.77
CA ASP A 292 -21.47 -28.39 -7.52
C ASP A 292 -22.53 -29.24 -8.22
N SER A 293 -22.55 -29.18 -9.56
CA SER A 293 -23.54 -29.89 -10.38
C SER A 293 -23.51 -31.43 -10.22
N GLU A 294 -22.39 -31.98 -9.73
CA GLU A 294 -22.21 -33.40 -9.46
C GLU A 294 -22.66 -33.81 -8.04
N GLY A 295 -22.92 -32.83 -7.17
CA GLY A 295 -23.41 -33.06 -5.80
C GLY A 295 -22.37 -33.72 -4.89
N LEU A 296 -21.10 -33.40 -5.08
CA LEU A 296 -19.98 -33.95 -4.31
C LEU A 296 -19.92 -33.42 -2.86
N GLY A 297 -20.67 -32.37 -2.55
CA GLY A 297 -20.69 -31.72 -1.25
C GLY A 297 -19.51 -30.78 -1.02
N ILE A 298 -18.83 -30.37 -2.11
CA ILE A 298 -17.64 -29.51 -2.07
C ILE A 298 -17.79 -28.34 -3.05
N ILE A 299 -17.24 -27.20 -2.66
CA ILE A 299 -17.22 -25.98 -3.47
C ILE A 299 -15.78 -25.70 -3.87
N LEU A 300 -15.52 -25.70 -5.18
CA LEU A 300 -14.22 -25.36 -5.76
C LEU A 300 -14.14 -23.86 -6.05
N ARG A 301 -12.91 -23.31 -5.98
CA ARG A 301 -12.66 -21.88 -6.15
C ARG A 301 -13.10 -21.36 -7.52
N GLU A 302 -12.67 -22.01 -8.60
CA GLU A 302 -12.96 -21.56 -9.97
C GLU A 302 -14.47 -21.54 -10.28
N PRO A 303 -15.25 -22.61 -10.04
CA PRO A 303 -16.70 -22.59 -10.20
C PRO A 303 -17.40 -21.52 -9.35
N PHE A 304 -16.95 -21.32 -8.11
CA PHE A 304 -17.48 -20.27 -7.23
C PHE A 304 -17.27 -18.86 -7.82
N LEU A 305 -16.04 -18.55 -8.23
CA LEU A 305 -15.70 -17.26 -8.82
C LEU A 305 -16.41 -17.07 -10.17
N ALA A 306 -16.50 -18.11 -10.99
CA ALA A 306 -17.23 -18.06 -12.26
C ALA A 306 -18.73 -17.76 -12.06
N TYR A 307 -19.35 -18.24 -10.97
CA TYR A 307 -20.76 -17.99 -10.70
C TYR A 307 -21.03 -16.56 -10.17
N TYR A 308 -20.27 -16.09 -9.17
CA TYR A 308 -20.53 -14.79 -8.53
C TYR A 308 -19.74 -13.61 -9.10
N TYR A 309 -18.67 -13.87 -9.85
CA TYR A 309 -17.69 -12.88 -10.29
C TYR A 309 -17.36 -12.97 -11.80
N ALA A 310 -18.25 -13.56 -12.61
CA ALA A 310 -18.06 -13.73 -14.05
C ALA A 310 -17.61 -12.45 -14.78
N GLU A 311 -18.27 -11.32 -14.51
CA GLU A 311 -17.95 -10.03 -15.15
C GLU A 311 -16.56 -9.49 -14.74
N GLU A 312 -16.12 -9.75 -13.51
CA GLU A 312 -14.80 -9.36 -13.01
C GLU A 312 -13.70 -10.23 -13.61
N LEU A 313 -13.93 -11.55 -13.68
CA LEU A 313 -13.05 -12.49 -14.37
C LEU A 313 -12.92 -12.16 -15.87
N GLN A 314 -14.02 -11.76 -16.52
CA GLN A 314 -13.98 -11.31 -17.91
C GLN A 314 -13.14 -10.05 -18.09
N ARG A 315 -13.20 -9.10 -17.14
CA ARG A 315 -12.35 -7.90 -17.15
C ARG A 315 -10.88 -8.22 -16.94
N GLU A 316 -10.54 -9.14 -16.03
CA GLU A 316 -9.15 -9.59 -15.85
C GLU A 316 -8.60 -10.29 -17.10
N ASN A 317 -9.45 -11.06 -17.80
CA ASN A 317 -9.09 -11.73 -19.05
C ASN A 317 -9.01 -10.79 -20.27
N ASN A 318 -9.57 -9.59 -20.17
CA ASN A 318 -9.50 -8.58 -21.22
C ASN A 318 -8.96 -7.26 -20.66
N PRO A 319 -7.67 -7.25 -20.27
CA PRO A 319 -7.07 -6.09 -19.61
C PRO A 319 -6.99 -4.91 -20.57
N VAL A 320 -6.89 -3.72 -20.00
CA VAL A 320 -6.59 -2.50 -20.76
C VAL A 320 -5.30 -2.71 -21.54
N SER A 321 -5.43 -2.80 -22.86
CA SER A 321 -4.29 -3.06 -23.74
C SER A 321 -3.47 -1.81 -24.05
N ASN A 322 -4.06 -0.61 -23.97
CA ASN A 322 -3.37 0.64 -24.27
C ASN A 322 -3.71 1.73 -23.26
N PHE A 323 -2.69 2.43 -22.75
CA PHE A 323 -2.87 3.51 -21.79
C PHE A 323 -1.69 4.48 -21.77
N ARG A 324 -1.92 5.69 -21.26
CA ARG A 324 -0.90 6.72 -21.16
C ARG A 324 -0.17 6.65 -19.83
N LEU A 325 1.12 6.94 -19.87
CA LEU A 325 1.98 7.04 -18.71
C LEU A 325 2.62 8.43 -18.62
N LEU A 326 2.70 8.92 -17.39
CA LEU A 326 3.45 10.09 -16.98
C LEU A 326 4.58 9.61 -16.06
N HIS A 327 5.82 9.99 -16.33
CA HIS A 327 6.97 9.73 -15.47
C HIS A 327 7.62 11.03 -15.03
N TYR A 328 7.97 11.10 -13.75
CA TYR A 328 8.66 12.22 -13.12
C TYR A 328 9.86 11.71 -12.33
N ASN A 329 11.06 12.13 -12.72
CA ASN A 329 12.30 11.70 -12.06
C ASN A 329 12.88 12.73 -11.09
N GLY A 330 12.42 13.99 -11.09
CA GLY A 330 12.94 15.04 -10.21
C GLY A 330 14.43 15.40 -10.37
N LEU A 331 15.15 14.80 -11.31
CA LEU A 331 16.59 15.01 -11.51
C LEU A 331 16.87 15.79 -12.78
N ALA A 332 17.50 16.96 -12.61
CA ALA A 332 17.96 17.81 -13.70
C ALA A 332 18.97 17.08 -14.61
N ALA A 333 19.90 16.34 -14.01
CA ALA A 333 20.97 15.62 -14.72
C ALA A 333 20.43 14.50 -15.64
N SER A 334 19.29 13.90 -15.27
CA SER A 334 18.64 12.83 -16.05
C SER A 334 17.84 13.38 -17.25
N ASN A 335 17.93 14.69 -17.54
CA ASN A 335 17.25 15.35 -18.64
C ASN A 335 18.25 16.06 -19.57
N SER A 336 18.10 15.88 -20.89
CA SER A 336 19.03 16.37 -21.91
C SER A 336 19.28 17.88 -21.93
N ASN A 337 18.40 18.69 -21.32
CA ASN A 337 18.56 20.15 -21.23
C ASN A 337 18.82 20.62 -19.79
N GLY A 338 19.12 19.73 -18.84
CA GLY A 338 19.38 20.09 -17.45
C GLY A 338 18.15 20.60 -16.66
N GLY A 339 16.95 20.52 -17.23
CA GLY A 339 15.70 20.94 -16.58
C GLY A 339 14.85 19.74 -16.19
N ILE A 340 14.31 19.75 -14.97
CA ILE A 340 13.35 18.75 -14.49
C ILE A 340 12.10 18.82 -15.37
N ARG A 341 11.72 17.69 -15.98
CA ARG A 341 10.57 17.61 -16.89
C ARG A 341 9.81 16.31 -16.70
N TYR A 342 8.51 16.40 -16.93
CA TYR A 342 7.65 15.24 -17.09
C TYR A 342 7.96 14.52 -18.41
N ARG A 343 7.87 13.20 -18.40
CA ARG A 343 7.97 12.33 -19.58
C ARG A 343 6.66 11.63 -19.81
N TYR A 344 6.15 11.72 -21.03
CA TYR A 344 4.91 11.06 -21.44
C TYR A 344 5.25 9.85 -22.29
N GLY A 345 4.59 8.73 -22.01
CA GLY A 345 4.73 7.48 -22.74
C GLY A 345 3.38 6.87 -23.09
N GLU A 346 3.32 6.21 -24.24
CA GLU A 346 2.19 5.37 -24.65
C GLU A 346 2.54 3.93 -24.35
N ALA A 347 1.78 3.31 -23.44
CA ALA A 347 1.96 1.92 -23.02
C ALA A 347 1.00 1.00 -23.79
N ASN A 348 1.52 -0.14 -24.22
CA ASN A 348 0.79 -1.21 -24.87
C ASN A 348 1.12 -2.55 -24.18
N LEU A 349 0.09 -3.29 -23.75
CA LEU A 349 0.23 -4.65 -23.25
C LEU A 349 0.13 -5.63 -24.42
N LEU A 350 1.24 -6.30 -24.72
CA LEU A 350 1.29 -7.30 -25.77
C LEU A 350 0.60 -8.60 -25.34
N ASP A 351 0.14 -9.39 -26.31
CA ASP A 351 -0.14 -10.80 -26.08
C ASP A 351 1.15 -11.48 -25.59
N PRO A 352 1.10 -12.33 -24.54
CA PRO A 352 2.28 -13.07 -24.07
C PRO A 352 3.04 -13.83 -25.17
N VAL A 353 2.36 -14.30 -26.22
CA VAL A 353 2.99 -14.99 -27.35
C VAL A 353 3.80 -14.05 -28.24
N ASP A 354 3.44 -12.77 -28.27
CA ASP A 354 4.09 -11.73 -29.07
C ASP A 354 5.23 -11.00 -28.30
N ASP A 355 5.42 -11.27 -27.00
CA ASP A 355 6.48 -10.64 -26.20
C ASP A 355 7.88 -11.21 -26.51
N THR A 356 8.56 -10.56 -27.44
CA THR A 356 9.94 -10.89 -27.86
C THR A 356 11.05 -10.49 -26.87
N ASN A 357 10.73 -9.72 -25.82
CA ASN A 357 11.70 -9.29 -24.79
C ASN A 357 11.03 -9.29 -23.39
N PRO A 358 10.80 -10.49 -22.82
CA PRO A 358 10.04 -10.65 -21.59
C PRO A 358 10.78 -10.06 -20.37
N SER A 359 12.10 -10.02 -20.41
CA SER A 359 12.94 -9.51 -19.32
C SER A 359 12.94 -7.97 -19.20
N GLY A 360 12.68 -7.24 -20.30
CA GLY A 360 12.78 -5.78 -20.35
C GLY A 360 14.20 -5.29 -20.66
N SER A 361 14.31 -4.17 -21.37
CA SER A 361 15.59 -3.61 -21.87
C SER A 361 16.26 -2.65 -20.88
N THR A 362 15.49 -1.93 -20.08
CA THR A 362 15.98 -0.90 -19.17
C THR A 362 15.54 -1.17 -17.73
N PRO A 363 16.17 -0.56 -16.70
CA PRO A 363 15.70 -0.66 -15.32
C PRO A 363 14.23 -0.27 -15.15
N LEU A 364 13.77 0.78 -15.85
CA LEU A 364 12.37 1.17 -15.85
C LEU A 364 11.49 0.07 -16.42
N ASP A 365 11.82 -0.48 -17.60
CA ASP A 365 11.03 -1.55 -18.22
C ASP A 365 10.94 -2.78 -17.30
N ARG A 366 12.07 -3.16 -16.69
CA ARG A 366 12.14 -4.28 -15.74
C ARG A 366 11.23 -4.08 -14.54
N CYS A 367 11.20 -2.87 -13.99
CA CYS A 367 10.33 -2.50 -12.89
C CYS A 367 8.85 -2.51 -13.30
N LEU A 368 8.49 -1.91 -14.45
CA LEU A 368 7.10 -1.91 -14.94
C LEU A 368 6.58 -3.32 -15.20
N LYS A 369 7.45 -4.21 -15.70
CA LYS A 369 7.13 -5.62 -15.96
C LYS A 369 6.81 -6.44 -14.72
N THR A 370 7.12 -5.97 -13.50
CA THR A 370 6.69 -6.67 -12.28
C THR A 370 5.20 -6.48 -11.97
N LYS A 371 4.58 -5.43 -12.53
CA LYS A 371 3.13 -5.22 -12.50
C LYS A 371 2.46 -5.61 -13.82
N TRP A 372 3.06 -5.25 -14.96
CA TRP A 372 2.53 -5.51 -16.30
C TRP A 372 3.52 -6.33 -17.13
N PRO A 373 3.50 -7.67 -17.06
CA PRO A 373 4.55 -8.52 -17.63
C PRO A 373 4.85 -8.29 -19.11
N THR A 374 3.83 -7.98 -19.92
CA THR A 374 3.93 -7.80 -21.37
C THR A 374 3.96 -6.34 -21.82
N ILE A 375 4.14 -5.39 -20.89
CA ILE A 375 4.14 -3.97 -21.23
C ILE A 375 5.27 -3.59 -22.20
N ARG A 376 4.93 -2.69 -23.11
CA ARG A 376 5.83 -1.91 -23.95
C ARG A 376 5.46 -0.45 -23.86
N VAL A 377 6.45 0.42 -23.70
CA VAL A 377 6.21 1.85 -23.60
C VAL A 377 7.01 2.58 -24.66
N THR A 378 6.33 3.39 -25.46
CA THR A 378 6.95 4.32 -26.40
C THR A 378 6.93 5.71 -25.78
N TRP A 379 8.12 6.24 -25.46
CA TRP A 379 8.26 7.55 -24.83
C TRP A 379 8.39 8.67 -25.87
N SER A 380 7.75 9.81 -25.58
CA SER A 380 7.62 10.99 -26.46
C SER A 380 8.91 11.57 -27.08
N ASN A 381 10.11 11.22 -26.58
CA ASN A 381 11.40 11.68 -27.10
C ASN A 381 12.36 10.52 -27.46
N GLU A 382 11.82 9.31 -27.71
CA GLU A 382 12.54 8.08 -28.07
C GLU A 382 13.59 7.55 -27.07
N THR A 383 13.86 8.27 -25.98
CA THR A 383 14.68 7.77 -24.87
C THR A 383 13.83 7.36 -23.68
N THR A 384 14.05 6.14 -23.20
CA THR A 384 13.42 5.64 -21.98
C THR A 384 13.89 6.48 -20.78
N PRO A 385 12.96 6.96 -19.92
CA PRO A 385 13.31 7.67 -18.70
C PRO A 385 14.18 6.81 -17.78
N SER A 386 15.15 7.45 -17.14
CA SER A 386 15.98 6.81 -16.12
C SER A 386 15.23 6.69 -14.80
N LEU A 387 15.44 5.58 -14.09
CA LEU A 387 15.10 5.45 -12.68
C LEU A 387 16.13 6.11 -11.75
N ASN A 388 17.27 6.56 -12.30
CA ASN A 388 18.40 7.19 -11.61
C ASN A 388 18.73 8.58 -12.14
#